data_AF-A0BV77-F1
#
_entry.id   AF-A0BV77-F1
#
_cell.length_a   1.000
_cell.length_b   1.000
_cell.length_c   1.000
_cell.angle_alpha   90.00
_cell.angle_beta   90.00
_cell.angle_gamma   90.00
#
_symmetry.space_group_name_H-M   'P 1'
#
loop_
_entity.id
_entity.type
_entity.pdbx_description
1 polymer ?
#
loop_
_entity_poly.entity_id
_entity_poly.type
_entity_poly.pdbx_seq_one_letter_code
_entity_poly.pdbx_strand_id
1 'polypeptide(L)'
;MRQQQQLPRLSEDEQFPGRLHTQSRKLKFGTTDNFNKRSKGQSPMAESQFIKQIDTKLELYNKDIEQRNDMIFTIEKGFESVRQELIKEKLLNEEKTKQLQDLGSQYQAAQSKLKSIHEFNKNTGQQGTDKDRDKIHQLETVQKVILTKEHQLNQTIDSLNTQLNDITHKIKTKEEMPDDSKKLKDSIRKIEEKKYKSQAIMDELKKNLESIQAEKLLIKSQMDQYKKEYLAKEECLSSEFHNIQNKIKELQKEKNQLQEQVKKQPVNSQDQNNKLQEAINQFKQQLTEQNKLKDKEINQWKANHDISIKNIDQLTQQIEDYKLKIESSSKNLNEKTNSVDQMNKSIAEQEKTLKNQQAEIKLLNQKIDECNKKLGDSKPKNMSQVIETITILEKTHKEIQKGLACTFCNKFIKQPVTIIPCGHSYCFECKKGYQKECSKCGPKLKIEAMYRNELLDDIIEMVKLVEQSILNMKQITQNQ
;
A
#
# COMPACT_ATOMS: atom_id res chain seq x y z
N MET A 1 11.66 -39.24 -26.10
CA MET A 1 11.93 -40.68 -25.91
C MET A 1 10.75 -41.29 -25.17
N ARG A 2 9.90 -42.07 -25.86
CA ARG A 2 8.71 -42.72 -25.29
C ARG A 2 9.07 -44.20 -25.03
N GLN A 3 9.02 -44.63 -23.77
CA GLN A 3 9.12 -46.05 -23.43
C GLN A 3 7.73 -46.70 -23.53
N GLN A 4 7.61 -47.66 -24.44
CA GLN A 4 6.48 -48.57 -24.57
C GLN A 4 6.55 -49.59 -23.42
N GLN A 5 5.49 -49.68 -22.61
CA GLN A 5 5.30 -50.77 -21.67
C GLN A 5 4.64 -51.94 -22.39
N GLN A 6 5.33 -53.08 -22.39
CA GLN A 6 4.85 -54.35 -22.92
C GLN A 6 3.84 -54.98 -21.95
N LEU A 7 2.68 -55.39 -22.48
CA LEU A 7 1.68 -56.20 -21.79
C LEU A 7 2.20 -57.64 -21.60
N PRO A 8 1.88 -58.31 -20.47
CA PRO A 8 2.20 -59.73 -20.30
C PRO A 8 1.33 -60.59 -21.22
N ARG A 9 1.97 -61.52 -21.94
CA ARG A 9 1.32 -62.59 -22.69
C ARG A 9 0.66 -63.57 -21.72
N LEU A 10 -0.61 -63.88 -21.96
CA LEU A 10 -1.29 -65.01 -21.35
C LEU A 10 -0.72 -66.30 -21.96
N SER A 11 -0.21 -67.18 -21.11
CA SER A 11 0.16 -68.54 -21.48
C SER A 11 -1.12 -69.39 -21.58
N GLU A 12 -1.45 -69.80 -22.79
CA GLU A 12 -2.28 -70.96 -23.06
C GLU A 12 -1.50 -72.19 -22.57
N ASP A 13 -1.97 -72.83 -21.49
CA ASP A 13 -1.74 -74.25 -21.17
C ASP A 13 -2.29 -74.53 -19.76
N GLU A 14 -3.58 -74.86 -19.65
CA GLU A 14 -4.03 -75.81 -18.63
C GLU A 14 -5.10 -76.74 -19.23
N GLN A 15 -4.67 -77.98 -19.38
CA GLN A 15 -5.43 -79.13 -19.84
C GLN A 15 -6.63 -79.40 -18.92
N PHE A 16 -7.82 -79.47 -19.51
CA PHE A 16 -9.00 -80.06 -18.87
C PHE A 16 -8.88 -81.60 -18.84
N PRO A 17 -8.92 -82.27 -17.67
CA PRO A 17 -9.21 -83.69 -17.60
C PRO A 17 -10.65 -83.87 -17.10
N GLY A 18 -11.57 -84.27 -17.98
CA GLY A 18 -12.96 -84.44 -17.53
C GLY A 18 -13.97 -84.88 -18.58
N ARG A 19 -13.61 -85.77 -19.52
CA ARG A 19 -14.60 -86.48 -20.32
C ARG A 19 -15.30 -87.49 -19.40
N LEU A 20 -16.53 -87.18 -18.98
CA LEU A 20 -17.43 -88.19 -18.42
C LEU A 20 -17.74 -89.22 -19.50
N HIS A 21 -17.19 -90.42 -19.33
CA HIS A 21 -17.62 -91.61 -20.06
C HIS A 21 -19.11 -91.84 -19.79
N THR A 22 -19.95 -91.66 -20.81
CA THR A 22 -21.27 -92.26 -20.86
C THR A 22 -21.12 -93.77 -21.02
N GLN A 23 -20.96 -94.49 -19.90
CA GLN A 23 -21.14 -95.94 -19.90
C GLN A 23 -22.61 -96.24 -20.18
N SER A 24 -22.92 -96.45 -21.45
CA SER A 24 -24.16 -97.08 -21.89
C SER A 24 -24.17 -98.52 -21.36
N ARG A 25 -24.81 -98.74 -20.20
CA ARG A 25 -25.13 -100.09 -19.73
C ARG A 25 -26.09 -100.71 -20.74
N LYS A 26 -25.54 -101.54 -21.64
CA LYS A 26 -26.29 -102.52 -22.41
C LYS A 26 -27.05 -103.41 -21.42
N LEU A 27 -28.36 -103.25 -21.35
CA LEU A 27 -29.27 -104.25 -20.79
C LEU A 27 -29.07 -105.55 -21.59
N LYS A 28 -28.31 -106.50 -21.02
CA LYS A 28 -28.32 -107.88 -21.49
C LYS A 28 -29.66 -108.48 -21.10
N PHE A 29 -30.53 -108.68 -22.07
CA PHE A 29 -31.65 -109.62 -21.95
C PHE A 29 -31.04 -111.01 -21.73
N GLY A 30 -31.13 -111.50 -20.49
CA GLY A 30 -30.82 -112.87 -20.15
C GLY A 30 -31.83 -113.79 -20.82
N THR A 31 -31.32 -114.63 -21.70
CA THR A 31 -32.02 -115.73 -22.36
C THR A 31 -32.65 -116.66 -21.34
N THR A 32 -33.91 -116.99 -21.61
CA THR A 32 -34.63 -118.16 -21.12
C THR A 32 -33.75 -119.41 -21.17
N ASP A 33 -33.61 -120.11 -20.05
CA ASP A 33 -33.74 -121.57 -19.98
C ASP A 33 -33.56 -122.09 -18.54
N ASN A 34 -34.31 -123.16 -18.26
CA ASN A 34 -34.22 -124.03 -17.09
C ASN A 34 -34.67 -123.48 -15.73
N PHE A 35 -35.94 -123.71 -15.39
CA PHE A 35 -36.27 -124.37 -14.12
C PHE A 35 -37.55 -125.21 -14.28
N ASN A 36 -37.35 -126.45 -14.70
CA ASN A 36 -38.34 -127.51 -14.59
C ASN A 36 -37.98 -128.32 -13.33
N LYS A 37 -38.60 -128.02 -12.19
CA LYS A 37 -38.55 -128.91 -11.02
C LYS A 37 -39.86 -128.82 -10.24
N ARG A 38 -40.63 -129.90 -10.37
CA ARG A 38 -41.83 -130.26 -9.63
C ARG A 38 -41.68 -130.00 -8.13
N SER A 39 -42.63 -129.28 -7.54
CA SER A 39 -43.06 -129.49 -6.16
C SER A 39 -44.58 -129.56 -6.14
N LYS A 40 -45.06 -130.78 -5.88
CA LYS A 40 -46.45 -131.13 -5.62
C LYS A 40 -46.91 -130.48 -4.31
N GLY A 41 -48.18 -130.09 -4.28
CA GLY A 41 -48.97 -130.02 -3.07
C GLY A 41 -48.89 -128.70 -2.31
N GLN A 42 -49.69 -127.73 -2.74
CA GLN A 42 -50.31 -126.78 -1.81
C GLN A 42 -51.72 -126.48 -2.31
N SER A 43 -52.65 -126.57 -1.35
CA SER A 43 -54.09 -126.28 -1.46
C SER A 43 -54.36 -125.00 -2.25
N PRO A 44 -55.50 -124.90 -2.98
CA PRO A 44 -55.92 -123.61 -3.53
C PRO A 44 -56.13 -122.64 -2.36
N MET A 45 -55.14 -121.80 -2.07
CA MET A 45 -55.42 -120.53 -1.39
C MET A 45 -56.39 -119.81 -2.32
N ALA A 46 -57.60 -119.56 -1.81
CA ALA A 46 -58.62 -118.82 -2.53
C ALA A 46 -57.97 -117.55 -3.08
N GLU A 47 -58.13 -117.30 -4.38
CA GLU A 47 -57.57 -116.16 -5.13
C GLU A 47 -57.64 -114.81 -4.38
N SER A 48 -58.67 -114.67 -3.53
CA SER A 48 -58.84 -113.61 -2.55
C SER A 48 -57.65 -113.37 -1.59
N GLN A 49 -56.96 -114.42 -1.11
CA GLN A 49 -55.83 -114.29 -0.19
C GLN A 49 -54.55 -113.81 -0.88
N PHE A 50 -54.34 -114.16 -2.15
CA PHE A 50 -53.20 -113.70 -2.92
C PHE A 50 -53.34 -112.22 -3.31
N ILE A 51 -54.55 -111.81 -3.72
CA ILE A 51 -54.86 -110.41 -4.00
C ILE A 51 -54.64 -109.54 -2.76
N LYS A 52 -55.11 -109.97 -1.58
CA LYS A 52 -54.87 -109.25 -0.31
C LYS A 52 -53.38 -109.07 0.03
N GLN A 53 -52.54 -110.06 -0.27
CA GLN A 53 -51.09 -109.95 -0.06
C GLN A 53 -50.43 -108.96 -1.03
N ILE A 54 -50.91 -108.87 -2.27
CA ILE A 54 -50.45 -107.88 -3.24
C ILE A 54 -50.86 -106.48 -2.78
N ASP A 55 -52.12 -106.30 -2.36
CA ASP A 55 -52.62 -105.01 -1.89
C ASP A 55 -51.83 -104.52 -0.66
N THR A 56 -51.56 -105.42 0.30
CA THR A 56 -50.75 -105.07 1.49
C THR A 56 -49.33 -104.65 1.11
N LYS A 57 -48.72 -105.32 0.11
CA LYS A 57 -47.38 -104.94 -0.37
C LYS A 57 -47.38 -103.62 -1.14
N LEU A 58 -48.40 -103.36 -1.94
CA LEU A 58 -48.56 -102.09 -2.66
C LEU A 58 -48.77 -100.93 -1.67
N GLU A 59 -49.55 -101.15 -0.63
CA GLU A 59 -49.76 -100.16 0.43
C GLU A 59 -48.46 -99.87 1.20
N LEU A 60 -47.66 -100.90 1.50
CA LEU A 60 -46.32 -100.73 2.09
C LEU A 60 -45.36 -99.97 1.16
N TYR A 61 -45.37 -100.26 -0.14
CA TYR A 61 -44.54 -99.54 -1.11
C TYR A 61 -44.97 -98.08 -1.30
N ASN A 62 -46.27 -97.80 -1.33
CA ASN A 62 -46.79 -96.44 -1.39
C ASN A 62 -46.35 -95.65 -0.15
N LYS A 63 -46.41 -96.26 1.04
CA LYS A 63 -45.93 -95.64 2.27
C LYS A 63 -44.42 -95.36 2.24
N ASP A 64 -43.61 -96.26 1.68
CA ASP A 64 -42.16 -96.05 1.50
C ASP A 64 -41.86 -94.94 0.47
N ILE A 65 -42.64 -94.86 -0.60
CA ILE A 65 -42.55 -93.78 -1.60
C ILE A 65 -42.89 -92.43 -0.97
N GLU A 66 -43.97 -92.35 -0.17
CA GLU A 66 -44.35 -91.13 0.55
C GLU A 66 -43.25 -90.71 1.53
N GLN A 67 -42.70 -91.63 2.32
CA GLN A 67 -41.58 -91.33 3.23
C GLN A 67 -40.34 -90.82 2.49
N ARG A 68 -40.02 -91.39 1.32
CA ARG A 68 -38.90 -90.91 0.49
C ARG A 68 -39.18 -89.53 -0.08
N ASN A 69 -40.41 -89.25 -0.52
CA ASN A 69 -40.79 -87.93 -1.03
C ASN A 69 -40.71 -86.86 0.07
N ASP A 70 -41.15 -87.17 1.29
CA ASP A 70 -41.00 -86.28 2.45
C ASP A 70 -39.52 -86.02 2.78
N MET A 71 -38.67 -87.04 2.67
CA MET A 71 -37.24 -86.91 2.88
C MET A 71 -36.58 -86.04 1.78
N ILE A 72 -36.95 -86.25 0.51
CA ILE A 72 -36.48 -85.43 -0.62
C ILE A 72 -36.90 -83.98 -0.41
N PHE A 73 -38.16 -83.72 -0.08
CA PHE A 73 -38.66 -82.37 0.18
C PHE A 73 -37.91 -81.69 1.34
N THR A 74 -37.62 -82.43 2.41
CA THR A 74 -36.84 -81.92 3.55
C THR A 74 -35.41 -81.56 3.13
N ILE A 75 -34.78 -82.40 2.31
CA ILE A 75 -33.44 -82.16 1.78
C ILE A 75 -33.43 -80.93 0.86
N GLU A 76 -34.39 -80.82 -0.06
CA GLU A 76 -34.52 -79.68 -0.97
C GLU A 76 -34.72 -78.36 -0.21
N LYS A 77 -35.57 -78.37 0.83
CA LYS A 77 -35.76 -77.22 1.72
C LYS A 77 -34.48 -76.84 2.46
N GLY A 78 -33.70 -77.84 2.89
CA GLY A 78 -32.37 -77.63 3.48
C GLY A 78 -31.39 -76.96 2.52
N PHE A 79 -31.31 -77.44 1.27
CA PHE A 79 -30.46 -76.85 0.25
C PHE A 79 -30.85 -75.41 -0.11
N GLU A 80 -32.15 -75.12 -0.21
CA GLU A 80 -32.62 -73.76 -0.49
C GLU A 80 -32.29 -72.80 0.66
N SER A 81 -32.38 -73.26 1.92
CA SER A 81 -31.95 -72.48 3.09
C SER A 81 -30.46 -72.12 3.02
N VAL A 82 -29.60 -73.10 2.76
CA VAL A 82 -28.14 -72.89 2.63
C VAL A 82 -27.82 -71.94 1.47
N ARG A 83 -28.57 -72.05 0.37
CA ARG A 83 -28.41 -71.17 -0.79
C ARG A 83 -28.74 -69.71 -0.46
N GLN A 84 -29.82 -69.47 0.29
CA GLN A 84 -30.18 -68.12 0.72
C GLN A 84 -29.13 -67.52 1.67
N GLU A 85 -28.55 -68.32 2.57
CA GLU A 85 -27.46 -67.88 3.43
C GLU A 85 -26.22 -67.50 2.62
N LEU A 86 -25.82 -68.32 1.64
CA LEU A 86 -24.66 -68.04 0.77
C LEU A 86 -24.83 -66.74 -0.03
N ILE A 87 -26.04 -66.46 -0.52
CA ILE A 87 -26.35 -65.21 -1.25
C ILE A 87 -26.23 -64.00 -0.31
N LYS A 88 -26.80 -64.09 0.91
CA LYS A 88 -26.69 -63.02 1.91
C LYS A 88 -25.23 -62.75 2.28
N GLU A 89 -24.43 -63.81 2.46
CA GLU A 89 -23.01 -63.68 2.78
C GLU A 89 -22.21 -63.04 1.64
N LYS A 90 -22.50 -63.40 0.38
CA LYS A 90 -21.87 -62.79 -0.79
C LYS A 90 -22.17 -61.29 -0.88
N LEU A 91 -23.43 -60.89 -0.71
CA LEU A 91 -23.84 -59.48 -0.71
C LEU A 91 -23.14 -58.69 0.41
N LEU A 92 -23.07 -59.26 1.62
CA LEU A 92 -22.37 -58.66 2.76
C LEU A 92 -20.88 -58.46 2.44
N ASN A 93 -20.24 -59.43 1.79
CA ASN A 93 -18.81 -59.36 1.44
C ASN A 93 -18.54 -58.33 0.34
N GLU A 94 -19.42 -58.21 -0.64
CA GLU A 94 -19.36 -57.15 -1.67
C GLU A 94 -19.52 -55.76 -1.04
N GLU A 95 -20.45 -55.59 -0.10
CA GLU A 95 -20.64 -54.33 0.62
C GLU A 95 -19.41 -53.95 1.47
N LYS A 96 -18.84 -54.90 2.22
CA LYS A 96 -17.59 -54.68 2.99
C LYS A 96 -16.41 -54.34 2.09
N THR A 97 -16.32 -54.96 0.91
CA THR A 97 -15.27 -54.65 -0.08
C THR A 97 -15.41 -53.23 -0.60
N LYS A 98 -16.65 -52.78 -0.86
CA LYS A 98 -16.93 -51.40 -1.27
C LYS A 98 -16.59 -50.40 -0.16
N GLN A 99 -16.97 -50.69 1.08
CA GLN A 99 -16.62 -49.86 2.24
C GLN A 99 -15.09 -49.74 2.41
N LEU A 100 -14.34 -50.83 2.23
CA LEU A 100 -12.88 -50.82 2.24
C LEU A 100 -12.28 -49.95 1.13
N GLN A 101 -12.86 -50.00 -0.07
CA GLN A 101 -12.41 -49.19 -1.21
C GLN A 101 -12.68 -47.70 -0.99
N ASP A 102 -13.84 -47.35 -0.43
CA ASP A 102 -14.19 -45.98 -0.08
C ASP A 102 -13.28 -45.44 1.04
N LEU A 103 -13.03 -46.24 2.09
CA LEU A 103 -12.09 -45.89 3.16
C LEU A 103 -10.65 -45.76 2.65
N GLY A 104 -10.21 -46.62 1.73
CA GLY A 104 -8.92 -46.49 1.07
C GLY A 104 -8.79 -45.17 0.29
N SER A 105 -9.85 -44.79 -0.41
CA SER A 105 -9.91 -43.52 -1.15
C SER A 105 -9.91 -42.31 -0.20
N GLN A 106 -10.64 -42.38 0.92
CA GLN A 106 -10.64 -41.36 1.97
C GLN A 106 -9.27 -41.23 2.63
N TYR A 107 -8.59 -42.34 2.92
CA TYR A 107 -7.24 -42.35 3.47
C TYR A 107 -6.23 -41.72 2.51
N GLN A 108 -6.27 -42.06 1.22
CA GLN A 108 -5.40 -41.44 0.21
C GLN A 108 -5.68 -39.93 0.06
N ALA A 109 -6.94 -39.52 0.13
CA ALA A 109 -7.33 -38.11 0.10
C ALA A 109 -6.83 -37.36 1.35
N ALA A 110 -6.97 -37.95 2.54
CA ALA A 110 -6.45 -37.39 3.79
C ALA A 110 -4.91 -37.30 3.77
N GLN A 111 -4.22 -38.32 3.28
CA GLN A 111 -2.76 -38.33 3.14
C GLN A 111 -2.28 -37.28 2.14
N SER A 112 -3.00 -37.10 1.03
CA SER A 112 -2.69 -36.05 0.04
C SER A 112 -2.95 -34.66 0.60
N LYS A 113 -4.00 -34.47 1.40
CA LYS A 113 -4.25 -33.22 2.15
C LYS A 113 -3.18 -32.94 3.19
N LEU A 114 -2.72 -33.94 3.94
CA LEU A 114 -1.62 -33.78 4.89
C LEU A 114 -0.32 -33.38 4.17
N LYS A 115 0.00 -34.03 3.05
CA LYS A 115 1.15 -33.66 2.22
C LYS A 115 1.02 -32.25 1.64
N SER A 116 -0.14 -31.88 1.12
CA SER A 116 -0.36 -30.55 0.55
C SER A 116 -0.32 -29.47 1.63
N ILE A 117 -0.83 -29.72 2.83
CA ILE A 117 -0.67 -28.80 3.98
C ILE A 117 0.81 -28.67 4.35
N HIS A 118 1.55 -29.77 4.37
CA HIS A 118 2.98 -29.76 4.71
C HIS A 118 3.84 -29.06 3.65
N GLU A 119 3.53 -29.23 2.36
CA GLU A 119 4.19 -28.56 1.23
C GLU A 119 3.77 -27.09 1.12
N PHE A 120 2.48 -26.79 1.31
CA PHE A 120 1.98 -25.42 1.39
C PHE A 120 2.70 -24.67 2.51
N ASN A 121 2.90 -25.26 3.68
CA ASN A 121 3.65 -24.64 4.76
C ASN A 121 5.14 -24.46 4.48
N LYS A 122 5.76 -25.37 3.74
CA LYS A 122 7.16 -25.22 3.31
C LYS A 122 7.33 -23.98 2.41
N ASN A 123 6.31 -23.62 1.65
CA ASN A 123 6.38 -22.52 0.68
C ASN A 123 5.71 -21.20 1.14
N THR A 124 4.62 -21.26 1.93
CA THR A 124 3.87 -20.07 2.40
C THR A 124 4.13 -19.71 3.86
N GLY A 125 4.53 -20.69 4.69
CA GLY A 125 4.96 -20.42 6.07
C GLY A 125 6.20 -19.53 6.13
N GLN A 126 7.12 -19.67 5.17
CA GLN A 126 8.25 -18.74 5.00
C GLN A 126 7.77 -17.35 4.56
N GLN A 127 7.00 -17.20 3.49
CA GLN A 127 6.64 -15.87 2.99
C GLN A 127 5.79 -15.00 3.93
N GLY A 128 4.90 -15.58 4.74
CA GLY A 128 4.10 -14.83 5.71
C GLY A 128 4.90 -14.45 6.96
N THR A 129 5.60 -15.42 7.55
CA THR A 129 6.41 -15.18 8.76
C THR A 129 7.65 -14.34 8.47
N ASP A 130 8.24 -14.45 7.27
CA ASP A 130 9.37 -13.62 6.85
C ASP A 130 8.93 -12.15 6.70
N LYS A 131 7.73 -11.87 6.18
CA LYS A 131 7.20 -10.49 6.11
C LYS A 131 6.96 -9.87 7.47
N ASP A 132 6.34 -10.60 8.40
CA ASP A 132 6.11 -10.10 9.76
C ASP A 132 7.41 -9.98 10.54
N ARG A 133 8.37 -10.88 10.31
CA ARG A 133 9.73 -10.81 10.88
C ARG A 133 10.53 -9.64 10.31
N ASP A 134 10.45 -9.40 9.01
CA ASP A 134 11.04 -8.24 8.35
C ASP A 134 10.41 -6.95 8.87
N LYS A 135 9.09 -6.91 9.05
CA LYS A 135 8.40 -5.77 9.65
C LYS A 135 8.85 -5.53 11.09
N ILE A 136 8.99 -6.58 11.91
CA ILE A 136 9.57 -6.47 13.26
C ILE A 136 11.00 -5.92 13.20
N HIS A 137 11.84 -6.41 12.29
CA HIS A 137 13.22 -5.95 12.13
C HIS A 137 13.29 -4.48 11.68
N GLN A 138 12.39 -4.05 10.79
CA GLN A 138 12.24 -2.65 10.39
C GLN A 138 11.83 -1.78 11.58
N LEU A 139 10.83 -2.20 12.36
CA LEU A 139 10.40 -1.50 13.58
C LEU A 139 11.54 -1.40 14.61
N GLU A 140 12.33 -2.46 14.79
CA GLU A 140 13.52 -2.44 15.67
C GLU A 140 14.61 -1.48 15.17
N THR A 141 14.77 -1.37 13.85
CA THR A 141 15.71 -0.43 13.24
C THR A 141 15.26 1.01 13.49
N VAL A 142 13.97 1.30 13.27
CA VAL A 142 13.38 2.61 13.56
C VAL A 142 13.48 2.94 15.05
N GLN A 143 13.21 1.96 15.93
CA GLN A 143 13.34 2.13 17.38
C GLN A 143 14.77 2.52 17.78
N LYS A 144 15.80 1.86 17.23
CA LYS A 144 17.20 2.22 17.49
C LYS A 144 17.54 3.65 17.04
N VAL A 145 17.03 4.06 15.89
CA VAL A 145 17.23 5.44 15.38
C VAL A 145 16.58 6.47 16.31
N ILE A 146 15.34 6.22 16.76
CA ILE A 146 14.64 7.10 17.70
C ILE A 146 15.40 7.21 19.02
N LEU A 147 15.82 6.08 19.61
CA LEU A 147 16.60 6.08 20.86
C LEU A 147 17.93 6.84 20.72
N THR A 148 18.60 6.71 19.58
CA THR A 148 19.84 7.46 19.30
C THR A 148 19.56 8.96 19.26
N LYS A 149 18.46 9.38 18.60
CA LYS A 149 18.06 10.79 18.51
C LYS A 149 17.61 11.36 19.86
N GLU A 150 16.90 10.58 20.67
CA GLU A 150 16.56 10.93 22.05
C GLU A 150 17.81 11.16 22.89
N HIS A 151 18.82 10.28 22.77
CA HIS A 151 20.09 10.46 23.47
C HIS A 151 20.82 11.75 23.05
N GLN A 152 20.86 12.07 21.75
CA GLN A 152 21.45 13.32 21.24
C GLN A 152 20.71 14.58 21.74
N LEU A 153 19.37 14.53 21.81
CA LEU A 153 18.56 15.62 22.33
C LEU A 153 18.80 15.83 23.83
N ASN A 154 18.90 14.75 24.60
CA ASN A 154 19.26 14.83 26.02
C ASN A 154 20.63 15.52 26.21
N GLN A 155 21.65 15.10 25.45
CA GLN A 155 22.97 15.77 25.49
C GLN A 155 22.89 17.26 25.14
N THR A 156 22.02 17.62 24.19
CA THR A 156 21.80 19.03 23.80
C THR A 156 21.14 19.81 24.94
N ILE A 157 20.12 19.23 25.59
CA ILE A 157 19.44 19.84 26.73
C ILE A 157 20.39 20.03 27.90
N ASP A 158 21.23 19.05 28.20
CA ASP A 158 22.24 19.14 29.26
C ASP A 158 23.25 20.27 28.98
N SER A 159 23.75 20.37 27.75
CA SER A 159 24.62 21.47 27.33
C SER A 159 23.94 22.84 27.46
N LEU A 160 22.67 22.96 27.07
CA LEU A 160 21.90 24.20 27.24
C LEU A 160 21.70 24.54 28.72
N ASN A 161 21.47 23.54 29.59
CA ASN A 161 21.35 23.74 31.04
C ASN A 161 22.67 24.25 31.64
N THR A 162 23.81 23.69 31.22
CA THR A 162 25.13 24.17 31.64
C THR A 162 25.35 25.62 31.22
N GLN A 163 25.03 25.97 29.97
CA GLN A 163 25.11 27.35 29.48
C GLN A 163 24.21 28.32 30.27
N LEU A 164 22.99 27.88 30.60
CA LEU A 164 22.03 28.67 31.36
C LEU A 164 22.53 28.91 32.80
N ASN A 165 23.14 27.89 33.42
CA ASN A 165 23.77 28.00 34.74
C ASN A 165 24.96 28.98 34.72
N ASP A 166 25.82 28.91 33.71
CA ASP A 166 26.96 29.83 33.56
C ASP A 166 26.52 31.28 33.40
N ILE A 167 25.49 31.52 32.57
CA ILE A 167 24.92 32.85 32.35
C ILE A 167 24.27 33.35 33.65
N THR A 168 23.55 32.49 34.36
CA THR A 168 22.93 32.81 35.66
C THR A 168 23.98 33.17 36.71
N HIS A 169 25.10 32.43 36.75
CA HIS A 169 26.22 32.74 37.64
C HIS A 169 26.84 34.10 37.28
N LYS A 170 27.09 34.36 35.99
CA LYS A 170 27.61 35.66 35.51
C LYS A 170 26.73 36.84 35.90
N ILE A 171 25.40 36.66 35.88
CA ILE A 171 24.44 37.67 36.36
C ILE A 171 24.60 37.90 37.86
N LYS A 172 24.72 36.83 38.66
CA LYS A 172 24.90 36.94 40.11
C LYS A 172 26.22 37.61 40.51
N THR A 173 27.28 37.48 39.70
CA THR A 173 28.61 38.02 40.02
C THR A 173 28.89 39.43 39.48
N LYS A 174 28.08 39.95 38.55
CA LYS A 174 28.25 41.29 37.97
C LYS A 174 27.17 42.22 38.50
N GLU A 175 27.44 42.92 39.60
CA GLU A 175 26.46 43.83 40.24
C GLU A 175 26.27 45.19 39.54
N GLU A 176 27.10 45.65 38.59
CA GLU A 176 27.10 47.09 38.24
C GLU A 176 27.26 47.48 36.74
N MET A 177 26.58 46.84 35.78
CA MET A 177 26.49 47.38 34.40
C MET A 177 25.10 47.15 33.75
N PRO A 178 24.27 48.20 33.55
CA PRO A 178 22.90 48.09 33.04
C PRO A 178 22.79 47.52 31.61
N ASP A 179 23.75 47.81 30.74
CA ASP A 179 23.66 47.51 29.30
C ASP A 179 24.01 46.03 28.98
N ASP A 180 24.84 45.40 29.82
CA ASP A 180 25.15 43.96 29.74
C ASP A 180 23.97 43.11 30.22
N SER A 181 23.20 43.60 31.20
CA SER A 181 22.05 42.88 31.76
C SER A 181 20.97 42.55 30.72
N LYS A 182 20.70 43.48 29.79
CA LYS A 182 19.71 43.27 28.73
C LYS A 182 20.14 42.17 27.75
N LYS A 183 21.42 42.17 27.33
CA LYS A 183 21.97 41.15 26.43
C LYS A 183 21.98 39.75 27.07
N LEU A 184 22.27 39.65 28.37
CA LEU A 184 22.20 38.39 29.10
C LEU A 184 20.74 37.88 29.20
N LYS A 185 19.77 38.75 29.50
CA LYS A 185 18.34 38.38 29.54
C LYS A 185 17.83 37.87 28.18
N ASP A 186 18.20 38.54 27.09
CA ASP A 186 17.85 38.09 25.74
C ASP A 186 18.49 36.74 25.39
N SER A 187 19.71 36.48 25.89
CA SER A 187 20.39 35.19 25.70
C SER A 187 19.73 34.07 26.50
N ILE A 188 19.31 34.33 27.74
CA ILE A 188 18.52 33.38 28.55
C ILE A 188 17.23 33.02 27.81
N ARG A 189 16.46 34.01 27.36
CA ARG A 189 15.20 33.78 26.64
C ARG A 189 15.39 32.89 25.40
N LYS A 190 16.47 33.10 24.63
CA LYS A 190 16.79 32.28 23.45
C LYS A 190 17.17 30.84 23.82
N ILE A 191 17.90 30.63 24.93
CA ILE A 191 18.27 29.30 25.41
C ILE A 191 17.03 28.57 25.93
N GLU A 192 16.16 29.24 26.68
CA GLU A 192 14.89 28.69 27.17
C GLU A 192 13.96 28.30 26.02
N GLU A 193 13.86 29.12 24.97
CA GLU A 193 13.07 28.80 23.78
C GLU A 193 13.60 27.55 23.07
N LYS A 194 14.92 27.43 22.92
CA LYS A 194 15.56 26.22 22.34
C LYS A 194 15.35 24.98 23.21
N LYS A 195 15.42 25.13 24.53
CA LYS A 195 15.15 24.05 25.49
C LYS A 195 13.71 23.58 25.38
N TYR A 196 12.74 24.51 25.35
CA TYR A 196 11.32 24.17 25.19
C TYR A 196 11.05 23.44 23.86
N LYS A 197 11.63 23.93 22.75
CA LYS A 197 11.55 23.25 21.44
C LYS A 197 12.15 21.84 21.47
N SER A 198 13.31 21.68 22.10
CA SER A 198 13.98 20.37 22.21
C SER A 198 13.18 19.40 23.08
N GLN A 199 12.58 19.88 24.16
CA GLN A 199 11.71 19.09 25.04
C GLN A 199 10.45 18.63 24.30
N ALA A 200 9.79 19.52 23.55
CA ALA A 200 8.61 19.15 22.76
C ALA A 200 8.92 18.04 21.74
N ILE A 201 10.08 18.11 21.08
CA ILE A 201 10.54 17.04 20.17
C ILE A 201 10.77 15.73 20.93
N MET A 202 11.34 15.77 22.13
CA MET A 202 11.51 14.56 22.94
C MET A 202 10.19 13.92 23.35
N ASP A 203 9.21 14.72 23.76
CA ASP A 203 7.89 14.20 24.16
C ASP A 203 7.18 13.54 22.96
N GLU A 204 7.31 14.11 21.77
CA GLU A 204 6.82 13.51 20.52
C GLU A 204 7.55 12.19 20.18
N LEU A 205 8.87 12.15 20.32
CA LEU A 205 9.66 10.92 20.09
C LEU A 205 9.27 9.81 21.07
N LYS A 206 9.01 10.13 22.34
CA LYS A 206 8.54 9.16 23.35
C LYS A 206 7.19 8.57 22.98
N LYS A 207 6.24 9.42 22.57
CA LYS A 207 4.92 8.96 22.09
C LYS A 207 5.04 8.02 20.89
N ASN A 208 5.94 8.32 19.95
CA ASN A 208 6.21 7.45 18.81
C ASN A 208 6.83 6.11 19.24
N LEU A 209 7.73 6.12 20.22
CA LEU A 209 8.33 4.91 20.81
C LEU A 209 7.28 4.00 21.45
N GLU A 210 6.36 4.57 22.23
CA GLU A 210 5.24 3.83 22.84
C GLU A 210 4.33 3.22 21.77
N SER A 211 4.01 3.97 20.72
CA SER A 211 3.22 3.48 19.58
C SER A 211 3.89 2.30 18.88
N ILE A 212 5.21 2.38 18.63
CA ILE A 212 5.97 1.29 18.00
C ILE A 212 6.01 0.05 18.88
N GLN A 213 6.15 0.22 20.20
CA GLN A 213 6.12 -0.90 21.15
C GLN A 213 4.75 -1.59 21.19
N ALA A 214 3.67 -0.81 21.15
CA ALA A 214 2.31 -1.36 21.07
C ALA A 214 2.10 -2.16 19.78
N GLU A 215 2.55 -1.65 18.62
CA GLU A 215 2.45 -2.38 17.34
C GLU A 215 3.26 -3.68 17.36
N LYS A 216 4.47 -3.67 17.94
CA LYS A 216 5.30 -4.88 18.08
C LYS A 216 4.62 -5.95 18.94
N LEU A 217 3.97 -5.55 20.04
CA LEU A 217 3.21 -6.47 20.89
C LEU A 217 1.99 -7.05 20.16
N LEU A 218 1.30 -6.24 19.36
CA LEU A 218 0.15 -6.68 18.56
C LEU A 218 0.57 -7.73 17.51
N ILE A 219 1.63 -7.45 16.74
CA ILE A 219 2.15 -8.39 15.73
C ILE A 219 2.57 -9.71 16.41
N LYS A 220 3.25 -9.63 17.55
CA LYS A 220 3.67 -10.83 18.31
C LYS A 220 2.46 -11.65 18.76
N SER A 221 1.42 -11.01 19.28
CA SER A 221 0.17 -11.68 19.67
C SER A 221 -0.51 -12.37 18.48
N GLN A 222 -0.51 -11.74 17.31
CA GLN A 222 -1.06 -12.33 16.08
C GLN A 222 -0.27 -13.57 15.65
N MET A 223 1.06 -13.52 15.66
CA MET A 223 1.88 -14.69 15.36
C MET A 223 1.63 -15.86 16.33
N ASP A 224 1.51 -15.58 17.63
CA ASP A 224 1.23 -16.59 18.63
C ASP A 224 -0.16 -17.23 18.44
N GLN A 225 -1.15 -16.44 18.04
CA GLN A 225 -2.48 -16.93 17.68
C GLN A 225 -2.43 -17.84 16.45
N TYR A 226 -1.77 -17.42 15.37
CA TYR A 226 -1.61 -18.25 14.17
C TYR A 226 -0.91 -19.58 14.48
N LYS A 227 0.11 -19.55 15.34
CA LYS A 227 0.81 -20.76 15.78
C LYS A 227 -0.11 -21.71 16.57
N LYS A 228 -0.96 -21.18 17.46
CA LYS A 228 -1.94 -21.98 18.21
C LYS A 228 -2.99 -22.60 17.28
N GLU A 229 -3.56 -21.81 16.37
CA GLU A 229 -4.54 -22.30 15.40
C GLU A 229 -3.96 -23.40 14.50
N TYR A 230 -2.69 -23.24 14.11
CA TYR A 230 -1.96 -24.25 13.36
C TYR A 230 -1.80 -25.56 14.14
N LEU A 231 -1.29 -25.51 15.38
CA LEU A 231 -1.08 -26.70 16.21
C LEU A 231 -2.41 -27.44 16.47
N ALA A 232 -3.48 -26.71 16.74
CA ALA A 232 -4.81 -27.30 16.94
C ALA A 232 -5.31 -28.01 15.67
N LYS A 233 -5.04 -27.45 14.49
CA LYS A 233 -5.44 -28.06 13.21
C LYS A 233 -4.61 -29.31 12.89
N GLU A 234 -3.32 -29.28 13.18
CA GLU A 234 -2.42 -30.43 13.04
C GLU A 234 -2.84 -31.59 13.96
N GLU A 235 -3.16 -31.29 15.22
CA GLU A 235 -3.62 -32.28 16.20
C GLU A 235 -4.96 -32.91 15.79
N CYS A 236 -5.91 -32.09 15.31
CA CYS A 236 -7.20 -32.55 14.79
C CYS A 236 -7.02 -33.53 13.62
N LEU A 237 -6.24 -33.14 12.60
CA LEU A 237 -5.98 -33.98 11.42
C LEU A 237 -5.22 -35.27 11.77
N SER A 238 -4.27 -35.20 12.72
CA SER A 238 -3.56 -36.38 13.20
C SER A 238 -4.50 -37.37 13.90
N SER A 239 -5.47 -36.87 14.68
CA SER A 239 -6.50 -37.70 15.31
C SER A 239 -7.42 -38.37 14.29
N GLU A 240 -7.85 -37.64 13.26
CA GLU A 240 -8.66 -38.18 12.15
C GLU A 240 -7.90 -39.27 11.39
N PHE A 241 -6.62 -39.02 11.10
CA PHE A 241 -5.76 -39.99 10.43
C PHE A 241 -5.62 -41.28 11.24
N HIS A 242 -5.42 -41.18 12.55
CA HIS A 242 -5.32 -42.34 13.44
C HIS A 242 -6.63 -43.14 13.47
N ASN A 243 -7.79 -42.47 13.53
CA ASN A 243 -9.10 -43.11 13.50
C ASN A 243 -9.35 -43.88 12.18
N ILE A 244 -9.04 -43.26 11.04
CA ILE A 244 -9.16 -43.92 9.73
C ILE A 244 -8.23 -45.14 9.65
N GLN A 245 -6.99 -45.01 10.15
CA GLN A 245 -6.02 -46.09 10.13
C GLN A 245 -6.47 -47.29 10.98
N ASN A 246 -7.12 -47.05 12.11
CA ASN A 246 -7.70 -48.10 12.96
C ASN A 246 -8.90 -48.78 12.25
N LYS A 247 -9.78 -48.01 11.62
CA LYS A 247 -10.92 -48.53 10.85
C LYS A 247 -10.48 -49.46 9.71
N ILE A 248 -9.40 -49.08 9.00
CA ILE A 248 -8.81 -49.90 7.93
C ILE A 248 -8.33 -51.25 8.50
N LYS A 249 -7.63 -51.25 9.63
CA LYS A 249 -7.13 -52.49 10.26
C LYS A 249 -8.26 -53.43 10.66
N GLU A 250 -9.37 -52.91 11.18
CA GLU A 250 -10.55 -53.70 11.56
C GLU A 250 -11.18 -54.38 10.34
N LEU A 251 -11.46 -53.62 9.29
CA LEU A 251 -12.06 -54.16 8.07
C LEU A 251 -11.14 -55.17 7.36
N GLN A 252 -9.83 -55.00 7.44
CA GLN A 252 -8.87 -55.96 6.89
C GLN A 252 -8.89 -57.29 7.63
N LYS A 253 -9.11 -57.28 8.96
CA LYS A 253 -9.30 -58.50 9.74
C LYS A 253 -10.59 -59.22 9.34
N GLU A 254 -11.69 -58.49 9.21
CA GLU A 254 -12.97 -59.09 8.77
C GLU A 254 -12.90 -59.68 7.36
N LYS A 255 -12.24 -59.00 6.43
CA LYS A 255 -12.04 -59.51 5.06
C LYS A 255 -11.28 -60.84 5.05
N ASN A 256 -10.22 -60.94 5.85
CA ASN A 256 -9.41 -62.17 5.92
C ASN A 256 -10.22 -63.33 6.52
N GLN A 257 -11.05 -63.08 7.54
CA GLN A 257 -11.94 -64.08 8.13
C GLN A 257 -12.96 -64.62 7.11
N LEU A 258 -13.57 -63.74 6.31
CA LEU A 258 -14.53 -64.14 5.26
C LEU A 258 -13.84 -64.91 4.11
N GLN A 259 -12.64 -64.51 3.68
CA GLN A 259 -11.88 -65.25 2.67
C GLN A 259 -11.52 -66.68 3.11
N GLU A 260 -11.34 -66.90 4.40
CA GLU A 260 -11.01 -68.21 4.97
C GLU A 260 -12.25 -69.12 5.08
N GLN A 261 -13.45 -68.53 5.20
CA GLN A 261 -14.73 -69.24 5.15
C GLN A 261 -15.08 -69.69 3.71
N VAL A 262 -14.78 -68.88 2.70
CA VAL A 262 -15.06 -69.18 1.28
C VAL A 262 -14.21 -70.34 0.72
N LYS A 263 -13.03 -70.63 1.29
CA LYS A 263 -12.16 -71.74 0.84
C LYS A 263 -12.69 -73.15 1.16
N LYS A 264 -13.80 -73.30 1.89
CA LYS A 264 -14.27 -74.60 2.43
C LYS A 264 -15.43 -75.26 1.68
N GLN A 265 -15.92 -74.76 0.55
CA GLN A 265 -17.05 -75.39 -0.15
C GLN A 265 -16.82 -75.59 -1.66
N PRO A 266 -17.06 -76.81 -2.19
CA PRO A 266 -16.98 -77.07 -3.63
C PRO A 266 -18.33 -76.78 -4.30
N VAL A 267 -18.32 -76.05 -5.41
CA VAL A 267 -19.50 -75.67 -6.19
C VAL A 267 -19.48 -76.35 -7.54
N ASN A 268 -20.62 -76.92 -7.93
CA ASN A 268 -20.93 -77.29 -9.31
C ASN A 268 -22.39 -76.95 -9.59
N SER A 269 -22.69 -76.00 -10.49
CA SER A 269 -24.04 -75.72 -11.00
C SER A 269 -24.05 -74.72 -12.17
N GLN A 270 -24.02 -75.24 -13.41
CA GLN A 270 -24.02 -74.46 -14.66
C GLN A 270 -25.30 -73.64 -14.91
N ASP A 271 -26.45 -74.04 -14.35
CA ASP A 271 -27.73 -73.34 -14.57
C ASP A 271 -27.97 -72.15 -13.62
N GLN A 272 -27.33 -72.16 -12.44
CA GLN A 272 -27.31 -71.00 -11.54
C GLN A 272 -26.40 -69.89 -12.08
N ASN A 273 -25.36 -70.27 -12.83
CA ASN A 273 -24.47 -69.33 -13.50
C ASN A 273 -25.24 -68.46 -14.50
N ASN A 274 -26.21 -68.99 -15.25
CA ASN A 274 -26.94 -68.20 -16.24
C ASN A 274 -27.86 -67.13 -15.60
N LYS A 275 -28.57 -67.46 -14.51
CA LYS A 275 -29.38 -66.48 -13.76
C LYS A 275 -28.51 -65.46 -13.02
N LEU A 276 -27.37 -65.89 -12.47
CA LEU A 276 -26.38 -64.96 -11.93
C LEU A 276 -25.80 -64.07 -13.03
N GLN A 277 -25.59 -64.59 -14.24
CA GLN A 277 -25.07 -63.82 -15.36
C GLN A 277 -26.04 -62.72 -15.79
N GLU A 278 -27.34 -63.00 -15.81
CA GLU A 278 -28.38 -61.98 -16.06
C GLU A 278 -28.43 -60.91 -14.96
N ALA A 279 -28.39 -61.31 -13.69
CA ALA A 279 -28.35 -60.36 -12.57
C ALA A 279 -27.04 -59.52 -12.59
N ILE A 280 -25.91 -60.14 -12.91
CA ILE A 280 -24.62 -59.47 -13.11
C ILE A 280 -24.71 -58.48 -14.26
N ASN A 281 -25.41 -58.82 -15.35
CA ASN A 281 -25.58 -57.91 -16.49
C ASN A 281 -26.48 -56.71 -16.13
N GLN A 282 -27.55 -56.92 -15.36
CA GLN A 282 -28.39 -55.81 -14.86
C GLN A 282 -27.62 -54.89 -13.91
N PHE A 283 -26.85 -55.44 -12.97
CA PHE A 283 -26.00 -54.63 -12.09
C PHE A 283 -24.90 -53.91 -12.85
N LYS A 284 -24.27 -54.53 -13.85
CA LYS A 284 -23.31 -53.85 -14.74
C LYS A 284 -23.95 -52.68 -15.49
N GLN A 285 -25.22 -52.80 -15.87
CA GLN A 285 -25.96 -51.75 -16.56
C GLN A 285 -26.28 -50.58 -15.61
N GLN A 286 -26.72 -50.87 -14.38
CA GLN A 286 -26.90 -49.84 -13.34
C GLN A 286 -25.58 -49.16 -12.97
N LEU A 287 -24.48 -49.92 -12.87
CA LEU A 287 -23.15 -49.38 -12.59
C LEU A 287 -22.65 -48.48 -13.72
N THR A 288 -22.92 -48.84 -14.98
CA THR A 288 -22.58 -47.95 -16.11
C THR A 288 -23.41 -46.68 -16.13
N GLU A 289 -24.69 -46.72 -15.77
CA GLU A 289 -25.51 -45.50 -15.63
C GLU A 289 -25.05 -44.61 -14.46
N GLN A 290 -24.72 -45.21 -13.32
CA GLN A 290 -24.21 -44.47 -12.16
C GLN A 290 -22.85 -43.83 -12.47
N ASN A 291 -21.96 -44.55 -13.16
CA ASN A 291 -20.68 -44.00 -13.63
C ASN A 291 -20.89 -42.85 -14.61
N LYS A 292 -21.84 -42.95 -15.56
CA LYS A 292 -22.17 -41.84 -16.47
C LYS A 292 -22.64 -40.59 -15.72
N LEU A 293 -23.44 -40.75 -14.66
CA LEU A 293 -23.87 -39.63 -13.81
C LEU A 293 -22.69 -39.00 -13.08
N LYS A 294 -21.82 -39.82 -12.49
CA LYS A 294 -20.61 -39.35 -11.80
C LYS A 294 -19.63 -38.67 -12.75
N ASP A 295 -19.48 -39.18 -13.98
CA ASP A 295 -18.67 -38.53 -15.01
C ASP A 295 -19.23 -37.16 -15.40
N LYS A 296 -20.55 -36.99 -15.47
CA LYS A 296 -21.18 -35.68 -15.69
C LYS A 296 -20.88 -34.72 -14.55
N GLU A 297 -21.02 -35.16 -13.30
CA GLU A 297 -20.67 -34.35 -12.12
C GLU A 297 -19.18 -33.95 -12.15
N ILE A 298 -18.27 -34.90 -12.38
CA ILE A 298 -16.83 -34.65 -12.47
C ILE A 298 -16.52 -33.63 -13.58
N ASN A 299 -17.13 -33.77 -14.75
CA ASN A 299 -16.93 -32.84 -15.86
C ASN A 299 -17.47 -31.44 -15.54
N GLN A 300 -18.57 -31.33 -14.82
CA GLN A 300 -19.10 -30.06 -14.34
C GLN A 300 -18.16 -29.40 -13.32
N TRP A 301 -17.63 -30.18 -12.37
CA TRP A 301 -16.62 -29.72 -11.42
C TRP A 301 -15.33 -29.26 -12.12
N LYS A 302 -14.86 -29.99 -13.13
CA LYS A 302 -13.70 -29.59 -13.96
C LYS A 302 -13.96 -28.27 -14.67
N ALA A 303 -15.13 -28.10 -15.30
CA ALA A 303 -15.48 -26.85 -15.96
C ALA A 303 -15.52 -25.67 -14.98
N ASN A 304 -16.09 -25.85 -13.78
CA ASN A 304 -16.10 -24.83 -12.73
C ASN A 304 -14.69 -24.51 -12.20
N HIS A 305 -13.84 -25.53 -12.09
CA HIS A 305 -12.45 -25.36 -11.68
C HIS A 305 -11.66 -24.57 -12.74
N ASP A 306 -11.82 -24.88 -14.02
CA ASP A 306 -11.19 -24.15 -15.12
C ASP A 306 -11.62 -22.67 -15.16
N ILE A 307 -12.90 -22.38 -14.88
CA ILE A 307 -13.39 -21.00 -14.75
C ILE A 307 -12.70 -20.31 -13.56
N SER A 308 -12.57 -21.00 -12.44
CA SER A 308 -11.92 -20.46 -11.23
C SER A 308 -10.44 -20.18 -11.48
N ILE A 309 -9.73 -21.07 -12.20
CA ILE A 309 -8.33 -20.87 -12.62
C ILE A 309 -8.22 -19.61 -13.47
N LYS A 310 -9.08 -19.44 -14.49
CA LYS A 310 -9.09 -18.24 -15.33
C LYS A 310 -9.30 -16.95 -14.52
N ASN A 311 -10.17 -16.99 -13.51
CA ASN A 311 -10.37 -15.85 -12.62
C ASN A 311 -9.13 -15.55 -11.77
N ILE A 312 -8.44 -16.58 -11.28
CA ILE A 312 -7.18 -16.43 -10.54
C ILE A 312 -6.11 -15.83 -11.45
N ASP A 313 -5.99 -16.28 -12.70
CA ASP A 313 -5.03 -15.74 -13.67
C ASP A 313 -5.31 -14.25 -13.95
N GLN A 314 -6.58 -13.88 -14.13
CA GLN A 314 -6.97 -12.48 -14.31
C GLN A 314 -6.63 -11.62 -13.10
N LEU A 315 -6.92 -12.08 -11.88
CA LEU A 315 -6.58 -11.36 -10.65
C LEU A 315 -5.06 -11.26 -10.48
N THR A 316 -4.32 -12.30 -10.82
CA THR A 316 -2.85 -12.31 -10.78
C THR A 316 -2.27 -11.28 -11.73
N GLN A 317 -2.80 -11.19 -12.96
CA GLN A 317 -2.40 -10.16 -13.92
C GLN A 317 -2.70 -8.74 -13.41
N GLN A 318 -3.88 -8.52 -12.83
CA GLN A 318 -4.22 -7.21 -12.24
C GLN A 318 -3.29 -6.83 -11.09
N ILE A 319 -2.92 -7.78 -10.22
CA ILE A 319 -1.96 -7.55 -9.15
C ILE A 319 -0.60 -7.11 -9.72
N GLU A 320 -0.14 -7.76 -10.80
CA GLU A 320 1.13 -7.41 -11.43
C GLU A 320 1.09 -6.01 -12.07
N ASP A 321 0.00 -5.67 -12.75
CA ASP A 321 -0.20 -4.31 -13.29
C ASP A 321 -0.20 -3.25 -12.18
N TYR A 322 -0.81 -3.55 -11.02
CA TYR A 322 -0.79 -2.65 -9.86
C TYR A 322 0.61 -2.52 -9.24
N LYS A 323 1.42 -3.58 -9.19
CA LYS A 323 2.81 -3.49 -8.74
C LYS A 323 3.63 -2.56 -9.63
N LEU A 324 3.51 -2.70 -10.96
CA LEU A 324 4.20 -1.82 -11.91
C LEU A 324 3.78 -0.35 -11.74
N LYS A 325 2.48 -0.09 -11.50
CA LYS A 325 1.99 1.26 -11.19
C LYS A 325 2.58 1.80 -9.88
N ILE A 326 2.65 0.99 -8.83
CA ILE A 326 3.25 1.38 -7.53
C ILE A 326 4.75 1.70 -7.72
N GLU A 327 5.50 0.87 -8.44
CA GLU A 327 6.91 1.10 -8.71
C GLU A 327 7.14 2.41 -9.48
N SER A 328 6.36 2.66 -10.53
CA SER A 328 6.45 3.91 -11.30
C SER A 328 6.12 5.14 -10.45
N SER A 329 5.12 5.04 -9.58
CA SER A 329 4.72 6.12 -8.66
C SER A 329 5.79 6.36 -7.60
N SER A 330 6.40 5.30 -7.07
CA SER A 330 7.51 5.36 -6.11
C SER A 330 8.74 6.03 -6.74
N LYS A 331 9.08 5.69 -7.98
CA LYS A 331 10.17 6.34 -8.71
C LYS A 331 9.93 7.85 -8.89
N ASN A 332 8.72 8.24 -9.30
CA ASN A 332 8.36 9.65 -9.44
C ASN A 332 8.41 10.38 -8.08
N LEU A 333 7.92 9.76 -7.02
CA LEU A 333 7.98 10.33 -5.67
C LEU A 333 9.43 10.56 -5.21
N ASN A 334 10.34 9.62 -5.52
CA ASN A 334 11.76 9.76 -5.22
C ASN A 334 12.41 10.91 -6.01
N GLU A 335 12.08 11.05 -7.29
CA GLU A 335 12.54 12.18 -8.13
C GLU A 335 12.04 13.53 -7.57
N LYS A 336 10.77 13.61 -7.16
CA LYS A 336 10.23 14.82 -6.51
C LYS A 336 10.88 15.10 -5.16
N THR A 337 11.17 14.07 -4.37
CA THR A 337 11.86 14.21 -3.08
C THR A 337 13.27 14.77 -3.28
N ASN A 338 14.03 14.24 -4.24
CA ASN A 338 15.35 14.75 -4.59
C ASN A 338 15.31 16.22 -5.05
N SER A 339 14.29 16.59 -5.83
CA SER A 339 14.08 17.98 -6.27
C SER A 339 13.78 18.92 -5.10
N VAL A 340 12.97 18.48 -4.14
CA VAL A 340 12.69 19.23 -2.90
C VAL A 340 13.96 19.41 -2.07
N ASP A 341 14.77 18.36 -1.91
CA ASP A 341 16.04 18.46 -1.18
C ASP A 341 17.01 19.44 -1.84
N GLN A 342 17.05 19.49 -3.18
CA GLN A 342 17.85 20.46 -3.91
C GLN A 342 17.33 21.89 -3.71
N MET A 343 16.01 22.10 -3.74
CA MET A 343 15.41 23.40 -3.45
C MET A 343 15.71 23.87 -2.01
N ASN A 344 15.63 22.96 -1.03
CA ASN A 344 15.96 23.26 0.36
C ASN A 344 17.42 23.71 0.55
N LYS A 345 18.36 23.08 -0.17
CA LYS A 345 19.78 23.52 -0.16
C LYS A 345 19.94 24.94 -0.72
N SER A 346 19.26 25.24 -1.83
CA SER A 346 19.27 26.57 -2.44
C SER A 346 18.66 27.64 -1.52
N ILE A 347 17.54 27.33 -0.84
CA ILE A 347 16.94 28.22 0.16
C ILE A 347 17.94 28.52 1.29
N ALA A 348 18.62 27.50 1.81
CA ALA A 348 19.63 27.70 2.87
C ALA A 348 20.79 28.61 2.43
N GLU A 349 21.24 28.50 1.18
CA GLU A 349 22.26 29.39 0.60
C GLU A 349 21.76 30.83 0.43
N GLN A 350 20.51 31.00 -0.03
CA GLN A 350 19.88 32.31 -0.14
C GLN A 350 19.70 32.97 1.23
N GLU A 351 19.26 32.22 2.25
CA GLU A 351 19.15 32.72 3.62
C GLU A 351 20.50 33.17 4.20
N LYS A 352 21.57 32.43 3.91
CA LYS A 352 22.94 32.83 4.30
C LYS A 352 23.35 34.13 3.61
N THR A 353 23.04 34.27 2.33
CA THR A 353 23.33 35.48 1.55
C THR A 353 22.55 36.69 2.06
N LEU A 354 21.26 36.52 2.37
CA LEU A 354 20.42 37.56 2.96
C LEU A 354 20.95 38.04 4.31
N LYS A 355 21.40 37.13 5.18
CA LYS A 355 22.02 37.50 6.46
C LYS A 355 23.30 38.32 6.26
N ASN A 356 24.13 37.96 5.28
CA ASN A 356 25.34 38.72 4.96
C ASN A 356 24.99 40.12 4.44
N GLN A 357 24.04 40.23 3.52
CA GLN A 357 23.57 41.52 3.00
C GLN A 357 22.96 42.39 4.10
N GLN A 358 22.19 41.82 5.03
CA GLN A 358 21.67 42.56 6.18
C GLN A 358 22.77 43.08 7.11
N ALA A 359 23.84 42.30 7.32
CA ALA A 359 25.00 42.74 8.08
C ALA A 359 25.73 43.91 7.38
N GLU A 360 25.85 43.85 6.06
CA GLU A 360 26.46 44.91 5.25
C GLU A 360 25.63 46.20 5.26
N ILE A 361 24.31 46.11 5.07
CA ILE A 361 23.39 47.25 5.19
C ILE A 361 23.53 47.90 6.57
N LYS A 362 23.61 47.11 7.64
CA LYS A 362 23.79 47.63 8.99
C LYS A 362 25.11 48.40 9.13
N LEU A 363 26.20 47.89 8.55
CA LEU A 363 27.50 48.57 8.56
C LEU A 363 27.46 49.88 7.75
N LEU A 364 26.83 49.87 6.58
CA LEU A 364 26.68 51.07 5.75
C LEU A 364 25.85 52.14 6.45
N ASN A 365 24.75 51.75 7.10
CA ASN A 365 23.93 52.69 7.89
C ASN A 365 24.74 53.31 9.04
N GLN A 366 25.59 52.52 9.73
CA GLN A 366 26.50 53.07 10.74
C GLN A 366 27.47 54.11 10.16
N LYS A 367 28.04 53.85 8.97
CA LYS A 367 28.91 54.81 8.28
C LYS A 367 28.16 56.08 7.86
N ILE A 368 26.92 55.95 7.40
CA ILE A 368 26.05 57.09 7.07
C ILE A 368 25.82 57.94 8.32
N ASP A 369 25.48 57.32 9.46
CA ASP A 369 25.28 58.02 10.72
C ASP A 369 26.55 58.74 11.20
N GLU A 370 27.72 58.12 11.06
CA GLU A 370 29.01 58.76 11.35
C GLU A 370 29.28 59.96 10.42
N CYS A 371 28.99 59.82 9.13
CA CYS A 371 29.14 60.89 8.15
C CYS A 371 28.19 62.05 8.45
N ASN A 372 26.93 61.75 8.75
CA ASN A 372 25.91 62.73 9.14
C ASN A 372 26.27 63.46 10.44
N LYS A 373 26.85 62.77 11.43
CA LYS A 373 27.38 63.42 12.64
C LYS A 373 28.51 64.40 12.32
N LYS A 374 29.46 64.00 11.46
CA LYS A 374 30.54 64.89 11.00
C LYS A 374 30.00 66.10 10.21
N LEU A 375 28.93 65.91 9.44
CA LEU A 375 28.26 66.99 8.69
C LEU A 375 27.38 67.89 9.58
N GLY A 376 26.82 67.37 10.67
CA GLY A 376 25.94 68.11 11.59
C GLY A 376 26.64 69.25 12.34
N ASP A 377 27.95 69.15 12.58
CA ASP A 377 28.76 70.20 13.18
C ASP A 377 29.19 71.29 12.17
N SER A 378 29.03 71.01 10.87
CA SER A 378 29.26 71.95 9.77
C SER A 378 27.95 72.41 9.14
N LYS A 379 26.99 72.91 9.94
CA LYS A 379 25.97 73.81 9.38
C LYS A 379 26.69 74.98 8.70
N PRO A 380 26.37 75.34 7.45
CA PRO A 380 27.04 76.44 6.79
C PRO A 380 26.63 77.75 7.47
N LYS A 381 27.40 78.17 8.50
CA LYS A 381 27.25 79.48 9.16
C LYS A 381 27.24 80.65 8.15
N ASN A 382 27.79 80.42 6.96
CA ASN A 382 27.86 81.39 5.88
C ASN A 382 26.56 81.55 5.10
N MET A 383 25.60 80.60 5.15
CA MET A 383 24.44 80.64 4.27
C MET A 383 23.38 81.66 4.72
N SER A 384 23.21 81.81 6.04
CA SER A 384 22.40 82.90 6.60
C SER A 384 22.94 84.27 6.24
N GLN A 385 24.28 84.43 6.22
CA GLN A 385 24.95 85.68 5.83
C GLN A 385 24.78 85.97 4.33
N VAL A 386 24.79 84.94 3.48
CA VAL A 386 24.55 85.09 2.04
C VAL A 386 23.10 85.52 1.76
N ILE A 387 22.10 84.93 2.44
CA ILE A 387 20.69 85.35 2.29
C ILE A 387 20.49 86.80 2.75
N GLU A 388 21.11 87.17 3.87
CA GLU A 388 21.05 88.55 4.38
C GLU A 388 21.70 89.53 3.40
N THR A 389 22.85 89.17 2.82
CA THR A 389 23.54 89.99 1.82
C THR A 389 22.71 90.15 0.53
N ILE A 390 22.08 89.07 0.04
CA ILE A 390 21.15 89.15 -1.10
C ILE A 390 20.01 90.11 -0.79
N THR A 391 19.44 90.03 0.41
CA THR A 391 18.32 90.90 0.83
C THR A 391 18.71 92.38 0.84
N ILE A 392 19.91 92.69 1.34
CA ILE A 392 20.44 94.07 1.35
C ILE A 392 20.65 94.57 -0.07
N LEU A 393 21.30 93.78 -0.94
CA LEU A 393 21.56 94.15 -2.33
C LEU A 393 20.27 94.38 -3.12
N GLU A 394 19.24 93.56 -2.89
CA GLU A 394 17.93 93.77 -3.53
C GLU A 394 17.26 95.08 -3.13
N LYS A 395 17.38 95.45 -1.85
CA LYS A 395 16.84 96.72 -1.35
C LYS A 395 17.57 97.90 -2.00
N THR A 396 18.91 97.87 -1.99
CA THR A 396 19.75 98.92 -2.60
C THR A 396 19.51 99.02 -4.11
N HIS A 397 19.41 97.89 -4.81
CA HIS A 397 19.10 97.86 -6.24
C HIS A 397 17.76 98.53 -6.55
N LYS A 398 16.71 98.23 -5.78
CA LYS A 398 15.39 98.88 -5.93
C LYS A 398 15.44 100.38 -5.68
N GLU A 399 16.24 100.84 -4.72
CA GLU A 399 16.42 102.27 -4.43
C GLU A 399 17.13 102.99 -5.58
N ILE A 400 18.20 102.40 -6.13
CA ILE A 400 18.91 102.95 -7.28
C ILE A 400 18.02 102.97 -8.53
N GLN A 401 17.27 101.90 -8.80
CA GLN A 401 16.33 101.86 -9.94
C GLN A 401 15.26 102.97 -9.86
N LYS A 402 14.78 103.30 -8.65
CA LYS A 402 13.86 104.43 -8.45
C LYS A 402 14.53 105.78 -8.73
N GLY A 403 15.79 105.94 -8.33
CA GLY A 403 16.58 107.16 -8.60
C GLY A 403 16.87 107.37 -10.09
N LEU A 404 16.90 106.30 -10.88
CA LEU A 404 17.12 106.31 -12.33
C LEU A 404 15.80 106.22 -13.14
N ALA A 405 14.67 106.58 -12.54
CA ALA A 405 13.40 106.64 -13.26
C ALA A 405 13.32 107.90 -14.14
N CYS A 406 12.85 107.74 -15.36
CA CYS A 406 12.53 108.85 -16.25
C CYS A 406 11.40 109.67 -15.65
N THR A 407 11.63 110.98 -15.54
CA THR A 407 10.69 111.93 -14.94
C THR A 407 9.34 112.02 -15.66
N PHE A 408 9.27 111.60 -16.92
CA PHE A 408 8.03 111.63 -17.72
C PHE A 408 7.26 110.32 -17.65
N CYS A 409 7.90 109.18 -17.94
CA CYS A 409 7.20 107.90 -18.02
C CYS A 409 7.24 107.08 -16.73
N ASN A 410 7.98 107.53 -15.71
CA ASN A 410 8.22 106.85 -14.42
C ASN A 410 8.75 105.41 -14.55
N LYS A 411 9.28 105.06 -15.72
CA LYS A 411 9.97 103.79 -15.98
C LYS A 411 11.47 104.02 -15.87
N PHE A 412 12.22 102.94 -15.66
CA PHE A 412 13.68 102.97 -15.71
C PHE A 412 14.17 103.64 -17.00
N ILE A 413 15.03 104.64 -16.86
CA ILE A 413 15.41 105.53 -17.96
C ILE A 413 16.20 104.75 -19.03
N LYS A 414 15.92 105.03 -20.31
CA LYS A 414 16.62 104.45 -21.46
C LYS A 414 17.20 105.57 -22.30
N GLN A 415 18.51 105.54 -22.54
CA GLN A 415 19.24 106.61 -23.25
C GLN A 415 18.93 107.97 -22.60
N PRO A 416 19.46 108.23 -21.40
CA PRO A 416 19.11 109.37 -20.59
C PRO A 416 19.53 110.68 -21.28
N VAL A 417 18.58 111.60 -21.37
CA VAL A 417 18.78 112.98 -21.81
C VAL A 417 18.54 113.88 -20.61
N THR A 418 19.54 114.70 -20.26
CA THR A 418 19.46 115.64 -19.15
C THR A 418 19.23 117.06 -19.68
N ILE A 419 18.28 117.77 -19.06
CA ILE A 419 17.90 119.14 -19.43
C ILE A 419 18.70 120.16 -18.61
N ILE A 420 19.20 121.21 -19.26
CA ILE A 420 19.81 122.37 -18.61
C ILE A 420 18.80 123.54 -18.58
N PRO A 421 18.65 124.26 -17.44
CA PRO A 421 19.50 124.20 -16.24
C PRO A 421 18.99 123.30 -15.09
N CYS A 422 17.82 122.67 -15.19
CA CYS A 422 17.23 121.96 -14.05
C CYS A 422 17.82 120.59 -13.70
N GLY A 423 18.62 119.97 -14.59
CA GLY A 423 19.23 118.66 -14.35
C GLY A 423 18.25 117.48 -14.37
N HIS A 424 16.98 117.68 -14.71
CA HIS A 424 16.02 116.57 -14.82
C HIS A 424 16.34 115.70 -16.03
N SER A 425 16.30 114.39 -15.81
CA SER A 425 16.64 113.39 -16.82
C SER A 425 15.42 112.62 -17.32
N TYR A 426 15.42 112.36 -18.62
CA TYR A 426 14.32 111.75 -19.37
C TYR A 426 14.86 110.68 -20.32
N CYS A 427 14.03 109.71 -20.72
CA CYS A 427 14.43 108.83 -21.81
C CYS A 427 14.53 109.63 -23.12
N PHE A 428 15.43 109.24 -24.00
CA PHE A 428 15.53 109.82 -25.34
C PHE A 428 14.19 109.79 -26.10
N GLU A 429 13.41 108.71 -25.95
CA GLU A 429 12.10 108.57 -26.57
C GLU A 429 11.01 109.44 -25.92
N CYS A 430 11.22 109.92 -24.69
CA CYS A 430 10.24 110.70 -23.93
C CYS A 430 10.27 112.20 -24.29
N LYS A 431 10.43 112.53 -25.58
CA LYS A 431 10.56 113.91 -26.10
C LYS A 431 9.45 114.83 -25.63
N LYS A 432 8.22 114.30 -25.51
CA LYS A 432 7.06 115.07 -25.00
C LYS A 432 7.29 115.66 -23.60
N GLY A 433 8.14 115.04 -22.78
CA GLY A 433 8.50 115.52 -21.45
C GLY A 433 9.47 116.70 -21.43
N TYR A 434 10.11 117.02 -22.56
CA TYR A 434 11.20 118.01 -22.63
C TYR A 434 11.31 118.79 -23.95
N GLN A 435 10.31 118.72 -24.84
CA GLN A 435 10.39 119.33 -26.18
C GLN A 435 10.30 120.87 -26.16
N LYS A 436 9.57 121.44 -25.19
CA LYS A 436 9.37 122.89 -25.06
C LYS A 436 9.75 123.40 -23.67
N GLU A 437 9.39 122.64 -22.65
CA GLU A 437 9.65 122.92 -21.23
C GLU A 437 9.88 121.61 -20.49
N CYS A 438 10.56 121.69 -19.34
CA CYS A 438 10.78 120.52 -18.49
C CYS A 438 9.46 120.16 -17.78
N SER A 439 8.91 118.98 -18.06
CA SER A 439 7.61 118.55 -17.53
C SER A 439 7.48 118.62 -16.00
N LYS A 440 8.59 118.53 -15.27
CA LYS A 440 8.62 118.61 -13.80
C LYS A 440 8.80 120.04 -13.25
N CYS A 441 9.41 120.93 -14.02
CA CYS A 441 9.62 122.33 -13.62
C CYS A 441 8.49 123.25 -14.12
N GLY A 442 7.76 122.81 -15.14
CA GLY A 442 6.68 123.57 -15.76
C GLY A 442 7.17 124.75 -16.61
N PRO A 443 6.27 125.64 -17.04
CA PRO A 443 6.51 126.68 -18.04
C PRO A 443 7.44 127.80 -17.59
N LYS A 444 7.75 127.88 -16.29
CA LYS A 444 8.61 128.93 -15.73
C LYS A 444 10.09 128.74 -16.07
N LEU A 445 10.48 127.55 -16.55
CA LEU A 445 11.86 127.22 -16.86
C LEU A 445 12.01 126.94 -18.36
N LYS A 446 12.69 127.85 -19.06
CA LYS A 446 13.05 127.67 -20.47
C LYS A 446 14.24 126.71 -20.56
N ILE A 447 14.13 125.72 -21.43
CA ILE A 447 15.22 124.77 -21.70
C ILE A 447 16.29 125.50 -22.51
N GLU A 448 17.51 125.56 -21.98
CA GLU A 448 18.65 126.17 -22.66
C GLU A 448 19.34 125.17 -23.59
N ALA A 449 19.58 123.97 -23.08
CA ALA A 449 20.21 122.89 -23.82
C ALA A 449 19.73 121.53 -23.30
N MET A 450 19.92 120.51 -24.12
CA MET A 450 19.76 119.12 -23.75
C MET A 450 20.96 118.34 -24.25
N TYR A 451 21.46 117.42 -23.43
CA TYR A 451 22.58 116.56 -23.81
C TYR A 451 22.27 115.13 -23.41
N ARG A 452 22.83 114.19 -24.17
CA ARG A 452 22.81 112.77 -23.81
C ARG A 452 23.78 112.57 -22.65
N ASN A 453 23.30 112.00 -21.56
CA ASN A 453 24.09 111.82 -20.36
C ASN A 453 24.78 110.46 -20.37
N GLU A 454 25.98 110.39 -20.95
CA GLU A 454 26.76 109.16 -21.06
C GLU A 454 27.09 108.55 -19.69
N LEU A 455 27.31 109.37 -18.66
CA LEU A 455 27.54 108.89 -17.30
C LEU A 455 26.32 108.14 -16.73
N LEU A 456 25.10 108.60 -17.03
CA LEU A 456 23.90 107.87 -16.64
C LEU A 456 23.73 106.58 -17.46
N ASP A 457 24.16 106.55 -18.73
CA ASP A 457 24.22 105.30 -19.51
C ASP A 457 25.14 104.26 -18.83
N ASP A 458 26.33 104.67 -18.38
CA ASP A 458 27.27 103.79 -17.65
C ASP A 458 26.69 103.30 -16.31
N ILE A 459 26.05 104.19 -15.55
CA ILE A 459 25.39 103.82 -14.28
C ILE A 459 24.25 102.82 -14.53
N ILE A 460 23.47 103.02 -15.59
CA ILE A 460 22.41 102.10 -15.99
C ILE A 460 22.98 100.72 -16.32
N GLU A 461 24.12 100.63 -17.00
CA GLU A 461 24.79 99.36 -17.28
C GLU A 461 25.28 98.69 -16.00
N MET A 462 25.90 99.45 -15.09
CA MET A 462 26.32 98.92 -13.78
C MET A 462 25.14 98.36 -12.96
N VAL A 463 23.99 99.05 -12.97
CA VAL A 463 22.78 98.58 -12.27
C VAL A 463 22.30 97.24 -12.84
N LYS A 464 22.34 97.04 -14.15
CA LYS A 464 22.00 95.75 -14.78
C LYS A 464 22.97 94.63 -14.38
N LEU A 465 24.26 94.92 -14.24
CA LEU A 465 25.23 93.94 -13.76
C LEU A 465 24.96 93.53 -12.31
N VAL A 466 24.56 94.49 -11.46
CA VAL A 466 24.13 94.21 -10.08
C VAL A 466 22.87 93.35 -10.06
N GLU A 467 21.88 93.65 -10.91
CA GLU A 467 20.66 92.84 -11.04
C GLU A 467 20.98 91.39 -11.43
N GLN A 468 21.85 91.19 -12.42
CA GLN A 468 22.29 89.86 -12.84
C GLN A 468 23.04 89.12 -11.72
N SER A 469 23.87 89.83 -10.97
CA SER A 469 24.61 89.26 -9.83
C SER A 469 23.67 88.76 -8.73
N ILE A 470 22.63 89.54 -8.42
CA ILE A 470 21.58 89.14 -7.47
C ILE A 470 20.86 87.87 -7.94
N LEU A 471 20.49 87.80 -9.22
CA LEU A 471 19.83 86.61 -9.80
C LEU A 471 20.70 85.36 -9.71
N ASN A 472 21.98 85.47 -10.04
CA ASN A 472 22.92 84.35 -9.96
C ASN A 472 23.10 83.87 -8.51
N MET A 473 23.22 84.80 -7.55
CA MET A 473 23.30 84.45 -6.13
C MET A 473 22.04 83.72 -5.65
N LYS A 474 20.84 84.14 -6.09
CA LYS A 474 19.60 83.44 -5.74
C LYS A 474 19.52 82.01 -6.28
N GLN A 475 19.95 81.78 -7.52
CA GLN A 475 19.94 80.44 -8.11
C GLN A 475 20.83 79.46 -7.34
N ILE A 476 22.00 79.92 -6.89
CA ILE A 476 22.92 79.12 -6.07
C ILE A 476 22.25 78.72 -4.74
N THR A 477 21.48 79.62 -4.14
CA THR A 477 20.79 79.36 -2.86
C THR A 477 19.53 78.50 -2.97
N GLN A 478 18.97 78.29 -4.18
CA GLN A 478 17.74 77.52 -4.40
C GLN A 478 17.98 76.07 -4.88
N ASN A 479 19.17 75.76 -5.38
CA ASN A 479 19.54 74.44 -5.93
C ASN A 479 20.25 73.52 -4.92
N GLN A 480 20.21 73.86 -3.63
CA GLN A 480 20.70 73.06 -2.49
C GLN A 480 19.58 72.92 -1.48
#